data_AF-A0A5C9B7R5-F1
#
_entry.id   AF-A0A5C9B7R5-F1
#
_cell.length_a   1.000
_cell.length_b   1.000
_cell.length_c   1.000
_cell.angle_alpha   90.00
_cell.angle_beta   90.00
_cell.angle_gamma   90.00
#
_symmetry.space_group_name_H-M   'P 1'
#
loop_
_entity.id
_entity.type
_entity.pdbx_description
1 polymer ?
#
loop_
_entity_poly.entity_id
_entity_poly.type
_entity_poly.pdbx_seq_one_letter_code
_entity_poly.pdbx_strand_id
1 'polypeptide(L)'
;MCNADEGEPGTFKDRVLLASYADLVFEGMTLCALAVGARKGFLYLRGEYRYLLEPLRAALQRRRENNLLGATILGQPGFDFDIAIHLGAGAYICGEESALIESLEGKRGVPRSR
;
A
#
# COMPACT_ATOMS: atom_id res chain seq x y z
N MET A 1 4.17 -3.64 -4.40
CA MET A 1 2.72 -3.37 -4.20
C MET A 1 2.22 -4.30 -3.11
N CYS A 2 1.39 -3.83 -2.18
CA CYS A 2 0.68 -4.68 -1.21
C CYS A 2 -0.80 -4.72 -1.61
N ASN A 3 -1.25 -5.87 -2.09
CA ASN A 3 -2.63 -6.09 -2.50
C ASN A 3 -3.42 -6.62 -1.30
N ALA A 4 -4.36 -5.82 -0.78
CA ALA A 4 -5.29 -6.23 0.28
C ALA A 4 -6.74 -6.37 -0.25
N ASP A 5 -6.89 -6.74 -1.53
CA ASP A 5 -8.17 -7.04 -2.16
C ASP A 5 -8.56 -8.51 -1.93
N GLU A 6 -9.10 -8.81 -0.75
CA GLU A 6 -9.64 -10.15 -0.42
C GLU A 6 -11.01 -10.37 -1.06
N GLY A 7 -11.07 -10.56 -2.38
CA GLY A 7 -12.32 -10.74 -3.13
C GLY A 7 -13.04 -12.08 -2.90
N GLU A 8 -12.40 -13.06 -2.26
CA GLU A 8 -12.97 -14.40 -2.04
C GLU A 8 -13.96 -14.44 -0.85
N PRO A 9 -15.15 -15.03 -1.01
CA PRO A 9 -16.09 -15.19 0.10
C PRO A 9 -15.48 -16.07 1.20
N GLY A 10 -15.29 -15.49 2.40
CA GLY A 10 -14.81 -16.20 3.59
C GLY A 10 -13.39 -15.84 4.05
N THR A 11 -12.64 -15.06 3.27
CA THR A 11 -11.27 -14.65 3.60
C THR A 11 -11.28 -13.29 4.32
N PHE A 12 -10.75 -13.23 5.55
CA PHE A 12 -10.70 -12.02 6.39
C PHE A 12 -9.31 -11.75 6.98
N LYS A 13 -8.29 -12.46 6.52
CA LYS A 13 -6.95 -12.46 7.13
C LYS A 13 -6.26 -11.11 6.91
N ASP A 14 -6.39 -10.51 5.73
CA ASP A 14 -5.77 -9.23 5.38
C ASP A 14 -6.48 -8.09 6.12
N ARG A 15 -7.80 -8.21 6.35
CA ARG A 15 -8.53 -7.31 7.25
C ARG A 15 -7.97 -7.34 8.67
N VAL A 16 -7.70 -8.53 9.22
CA VAL A 16 -7.14 -8.68 10.58
C VAL A 16 -5.69 -8.17 10.63
N LEU A 17 -4.88 -8.47 9.62
CA LEU A 17 -3.51 -7.97 9.53
C LEU A 17 -3.48 -6.44 9.46
N LEU A 18 -4.33 -5.82 8.64
CA LEU A 18 -4.41 -4.36 8.55
C LEU A 18 -5.03 -3.70 9.79
N ALA A 19 -5.97 -4.36 10.46
CA ALA A 19 -6.60 -3.80 11.65
C ALA A 19 -5.72 -3.92 12.90
N SER A 20 -5.01 -5.04 13.06
CA SER A 20 -4.29 -5.37 14.29
C SER A 20 -2.76 -5.29 14.16
N TYR A 21 -2.23 -5.38 12.95
CA TYR A 21 -0.79 -5.53 12.69
C TYR A 21 -0.28 -4.62 11.55
N ALA A 22 -0.93 -3.47 11.32
CA ALA A 22 -0.57 -2.52 10.26
C ALA A 22 0.91 -2.14 10.26
N ASP A 23 1.50 -1.92 11.44
CA ASP A 23 2.92 -1.56 11.57
C ASP A 23 3.85 -2.66 11.04
N LEU A 24 3.53 -3.94 11.28
CA LEU A 24 4.31 -5.07 10.75
C LEU A 24 4.19 -5.17 9.23
N VAL A 25 3.00 -4.90 8.68
CA VAL A 25 2.78 -4.88 7.23
C VAL A 25 3.64 -3.78 6.59
N PHE A 26 3.62 -2.57 7.14
CA PHE A 26 4.40 -1.45 6.60
C PHE A 26 5.92 -1.63 6.78
N GLU A 27 6.34 -2.26 7.87
CA GLU A 27 7.73 -2.65 8.06
C GLU A 27 8.18 -3.66 6.99
N GLY A 28 7.40 -4.71 6.75
CA GLY A 28 7.68 -5.68 5.69
C GLY A 28 7.79 -5.02 4.31
N MET A 29 6.90 -4.07 4.01
CA MET A 29 6.98 -3.28 2.77
C MET A 29 8.27 -2.45 2.69
N THR A 30 8.69 -1.85 3.80
CA THR A 30 9.91 -1.03 3.89
C THR A 30 11.17 -1.86 3.68
N LEU A 31 11.25 -3.04 4.31
CA LEU A 31 12.36 -3.99 4.14
C LEU A 31 12.43 -4.54 2.72
N CYS A 32 11.27 -4.86 2.13
CA CYS A 32 11.21 -5.30 0.73
C CYS A 32 11.72 -4.19 -0.20
N ALA A 33 11.33 -2.93 0.04
CA ALA A 33 11.80 -1.80 -0.74
C ALA A 33 13.32 -1.61 -0.67
N LEU A 34 13.92 -1.81 0.50
CA LEU A 34 15.38 -1.83 0.66
C LEU A 34 16.03 -2.90 -0.22
N ALA A 35 15.49 -4.12 -0.19
CA ALA A 35 16.05 -5.25 -0.93
C ALA A 35 15.97 -5.07 -2.45
N VAL A 36 14.92 -4.42 -2.96
CA VAL A 36 14.68 -4.25 -4.40
C VAL A 36 15.04 -2.86 -4.94
N GLY A 37 15.46 -1.93 -4.07
CA GLY A 37 15.75 -0.55 -4.43
C GLY A 37 14.52 0.29 -4.80
N ALA A 38 13.33 -0.08 -4.31
CA ALA A 38 12.11 0.67 -4.59
C ALA A 38 12.01 1.92 -3.71
N ARG A 39 11.49 3.01 -4.29
CA ARG A 39 11.28 4.29 -3.58
C ARG A 39 9.83 4.60 -3.23
N LYS A 40 8.89 3.86 -3.80
CA LYS A 40 7.45 4.05 -3.58
C LYS A 40 6.74 2.72 -3.43
N GLY A 41 5.89 2.63 -2.41
CA GLY A 41 4.99 1.53 -2.15
C GLY A 41 3.54 1.98 -2.25
N PHE A 42 2.67 1.04 -2.61
CA PHE A 42 1.23 1.26 -2.62
C PHE A 42 0.56 0.16 -1.83
N LEU A 43 -0.31 0.55 -0.89
CA LEU A 43 -1.29 -0.32 -0.24
C LEU A 43 -2.61 -0.12 -0.97
N TYR A 44 -3.09 -1.14 -1.67
CA TYR A 44 -4.43 -1.12 -2.22
C TYR A 44 -5.42 -1.59 -1.14
N LEU A 45 -6.24 -0.68 -0.66
CA LEU A 45 -7.26 -0.94 0.35
C LEU A 45 -8.62 -1.11 -0.33
N ARG A 46 -9.22 -2.29 -0.16
CA ARG A 46 -10.56 -2.58 -0.66
C ARG A 46 -11.58 -1.53 -0.15
N GLY A 47 -12.53 -1.13 -1.00
CA GLY A 47 -13.49 -0.06 -0.71
C GLY A 47 -14.36 -0.34 0.53
N GLU A 48 -14.73 -1.60 0.73
CA GLU A 48 -15.48 -2.10 1.87
C GLU A 48 -14.72 -1.94 3.20
N TYR A 49 -13.38 -1.81 3.15
CA TYR A 49 -12.52 -1.56 4.30
C TYR A 49 -12.20 -0.07 4.50
N ARG A 50 -12.99 0.84 3.93
CA ARG A 50 -12.82 2.30 4.09
C ARG A 50 -12.71 2.75 5.54
N TYR A 51 -13.34 2.04 6.48
CA TYR A 51 -13.23 2.35 7.91
C TYR A 51 -11.82 2.14 8.49
N LEU A 52 -10.97 1.35 7.83
CA LEU A 52 -9.55 1.17 8.19
C LEU A 52 -8.64 2.27 7.62
N LEU A 53 -9.13 3.11 6.69
CA LEU A 53 -8.31 4.09 5.99
C LEU A 53 -7.63 5.08 6.95
N GLU A 54 -8.39 5.68 7.86
CA GLU A 54 -7.85 6.66 8.82
C GLU A 54 -6.88 6.04 9.83
N PRO A 55 -7.17 4.87 10.45
CA PRO A 55 -6.18 4.15 11.26
C PRO A 55 -4.87 3.83 10.51
N LEU A 56 -4.96 3.38 9.26
CA LEU A 56 -3.80 3.06 8.43
C LEU A 56 -3.00 4.32 8.07
N ARG A 57 -3.67 5.43 7.74
CA ARG A 57 -3.03 6.73 7.51
C ARG A 57 -2.31 7.22 8.77
N ALA A 58 -2.92 7.09 9.93
CA ALA A 58 -2.31 7.44 11.20
C ALA A 58 -1.06 6.59 11.48
N ALA A 59 -1.10 5.29 11.18
CA ALA A 59 0.07 4.41 11.29
C ALA A 59 1.21 4.85 10.34
N LEU A 60 0.91 5.09 9.06
CA LEU A 60 1.91 5.62 8.11
C LEU A 60 2.51 6.96 8.58
N GLN A 61 1.67 7.85 9.11
CA GLN A 61 2.11 9.13 9.62
C GLN A 61 3.06 8.98 10.81
N ARG A 62 2.72 8.14 11.81
CA ARG A 62 3.62 7.83 12.93
C ARG A 62 4.95 7.26 12.46
N ARG A 63 4.93 6.39 11.45
CA ARG A 63 6.18 5.83 10.87
C ARG A 63 7.04 6.90 10.21
N ARG A 64 6.44 7.87 9.49
CA ARG A 64 7.18 9.02 8.94
C ARG A 64 7.80 9.87 10.04
N GLU A 65 7.04 10.17 11.08
CA GLU A 65 7.52 10.94 12.25
C GLU A 65 8.69 10.25 12.97
N ASN A 66 8.69 8.92 13.01
CA ASN A 66 9.77 8.11 13.57
C ASN A 66 10.93 7.83 12.59
N ASN A 67 10.95 8.47 11.42
CA ASN A 67 11.95 8.26 10.36
C ASN A 67 12.05 6.79 9.89
N LEU A 68 10.92 6.08 9.87
CA LEU A 68 10.77 4.71 9.37
C LEU A 68 10.18 4.65 7.96
N LEU A 69 9.75 5.79 7.43
CA LEU A 69 9.28 6.02 6.06
C LEU A 69 9.66 7.45 5.65
N GLY A 70 9.75 7.70 4.35
CA GLY A 70 10.17 8.97 3.78
C GLY A 70 11.59 8.91 3.22
N ALA A 71 12.33 9.99 3.39
CA ALA A 71 13.71 10.09 2.91
C ALA A 71 14.71 9.79 4.03
N THR A 72 15.86 9.19 3.68
CA THR A 72 16.95 8.89 4.61
C THR A 72 16.46 8.09 5.84
N ILE A 73 15.74 6.99 5.58
CA ILE A 73 15.14 6.14 6.61
C ILE A 73 16.24 5.67 7.58
N LEU A 74 15.99 5.84 8.89
CA LEU A 74 16.96 5.56 9.96
C LEU A 74 18.34 6.21 9.79
N GLY A 75 18.43 7.32 9.04
CA GLY A 75 19.69 8.01 8.77
C GLY A 75 20.56 7.33 7.70
N GLN A 76 20.04 6.33 6.98
CA GLN A 76 20.78 5.64 5.93
C GLN A 76 20.75 6.43 4.60
N PRO A 77 21.90 6.90 4.09
CA PRO A 77 21.95 7.65 2.84
C PRO A 77 21.46 6.82 1.66
N GLY A 78 20.54 7.37 0.86
CA GLY A 78 20.00 6.71 -0.33
C GLY A 78 18.90 5.67 -0.05
N PHE A 79 18.55 5.43 1.22
CA PHE A 79 17.39 4.62 1.57
C PHE A 79 16.15 5.49 1.74
N ASP A 80 15.46 5.71 0.62
CA ASP A 80 14.23 6.49 0.55
C ASP A 80 13.07 5.58 0.16
N PHE A 81 12.01 5.56 0.95
CA PHE A 81 10.81 4.79 0.65
C PHE A 81 9.57 5.36 1.36
N ASP A 82 8.49 5.60 0.62
CA ASP A 82 7.21 6.01 1.20
C ASP A 82 6.05 5.18 0.64
N ILE A 83 4.97 5.09 1.41
CA ILE A 83 3.80 4.27 1.13
C ILE A 83 2.57 5.17 0.97
N ALA A 84 1.85 5.02 -0.14
CA ALA A 84 0.54 5.61 -0.35
C ALA A 84 -0.57 4.55 -0.25
N ILE A 85 -1.74 4.95 0.24
CA ILE A 85 -2.93 4.09 0.28
C ILE A 85 -3.84 4.47 -0.88
N HIS A 86 -4.25 3.49 -1.68
CA HIS A 86 -5.23 3.63 -2.74
C HIS A 86 -6.52 2.92 -2.34
N LEU A 87 -7.66 3.61 -2.33
CA LEU A 87 -8.94 3.03 -1.97
C LEU A 87 -9.65 2.49 -3.22
N GLY A 88 -10.00 1.21 -3.23
CA GLY A 88 -10.78 0.59 -4.29
C GLY A 88 -12.21 1.14 -4.35
N ALA A 89 -12.77 1.29 -5.57
CA ALA A 89 -14.11 1.82 -5.78
C ALA A 89 -15.23 0.74 -5.81
N GLY A 90 -15.00 -0.44 -5.23
CA GLY A 90 -15.97 -1.54 -5.22
C GLY A 90 -16.21 -2.19 -6.59
N ALA A 91 -15.43 -1.83 -7.62
CA ALA A 91 -15.46 -2.45 -8.93
C ALA A 91 -14.24 -3.37 -9.10
N TYR A 92 -14.52 -4.65 -9.33
CA TYR A 92 -13.61 -5.75 -9.64
C TYR A 92 -12.86 -5.52 -10.98
N ILE A 93 -12.02 -4.47 -11.08
CA ILE A 93 -11.32 -4.12 -12.34
C ILE A 93 -9.81 -3.91 -12.20
N CYS A 94 -9.21 -3.94 -11.00
CA CYS A 94 -7.80 -3.53 -10.85
C CYS A 94 -6.90 -4.55 -10.14
N GLY A 95 -7.06 -5.84 -10.45
CA GLY A 95 -6.11 -6.89 -10.04
C GLY A 95 -4.83 -6.95 -10.87
N GLU A 96 -4.74 -6.23 -11.99
CA GLU A 96 -3.51 -6.13 -12.79
C GLU A 96 -2.67 -4.91 -12.38
N GLU A 97 -1.40 -5.19 -12.08
CA GLU A 97 -0.29 -4.26 -11.81
C GLU A 97 -0.26 -3.02 -12.73
N SER A 98 -0.74 -3.17 -13.97
CA SER A 98 -0.82 -2.16 -15.02
C SER A 98 -1.91 -1.09 -14.82
N ALA A 99 -3.08 -1.45 -14.27
CA ALA A 99 -4.22 -0.53 -14.11
C ALA A 99 -4.02 0.45 -12.94
N LEU A 100 -3.20 0.07 -11.95
CA LEU A 100 -2.87 0.90 -10.79
C LEU A 100 -1.93 2.06 -11.16
N ILE A 101 -0.99 1.84 -12.08
CA ILE A 101 -0.07 2.88 -12.59
C ILE A 101 -0.86 3.95 -13.36
N GLU A 102 -1.81 3.54 -14.22
CA GLU A 102 -2.67 4.47 -14.97
C GLU A 102 -3.62 5.28 -14.07
N SER A 103 -4.14 4.67 -13.00
CA SER A 103 -4.96 5.36 -11.98
C SER A 103 -4.15 6.42 -11.21
N LEU A 104 -2.89 6.15 -10.90
CA LEU A 104 -1.97 7.10 -10.27
C LEU A 104 -1.56 8.26 -11.20
N GLU A 105 -1.64 8.06 -12.51
CA GLU A 105 -1.42 9.10 -13.53
C GLU A 105 -2.71 9.88 -13.89
N GLY A 106 -3.84 9.61 -13.23
CA GLY A 106 -5.10 10.33 -13.45
C GLY A 106 -5.86 9.92 -14.72
N LYS A 107 -5.54 8.77 -15.30
CA LYS A 107 -6.17 8.23 -16.53
C LYS A 107 -7.18 7.13 -16.19
N ARG A 108 -8.09 6.84 -17.12
CA ARG A 108 -9.02 5.70 -16.99
C ARG A 108 -8.22 4.39 -16.92
N GLY A 109 -8.48 3.57 -15.90
CA GLY A 109 -7.84 2.26 -15.69
C GLY A 109 -8.25 1.25 -16.75
N VAL A 110 -7.58 1.30 -17.90
CA VAL A 110 -7.69 0.29 -18.97
C VAL A 110 -6.35 -0.46 -19.02
N PRO A 111 -6.33 -1.79 -18.97
CA PRO A 111 -5.10 -2.55 -19.07
C PRO A 111 -4.41 -2.28 -20.41
N ARG A 112 -3.08 -2.07 -20.40
CA ARG A 112 -2.30 -2.04 -21.63
C ARG A 112 -2.14 -3.48 -22.11
N SER A 113 -2.65 -3.78 -23.30
CA SER A 113 -2.34 -5.04 -23.97
C SER A 113 -0.82 -5.13 -24.18
N ARG A 114 -0.24 -6.29 -23.84
CA ARG A 114 1.11 -6.67 -24.28
C ARG A 114 1.18 -6.77 -25.80
#